data_AF-A0A0S8ZMY3-F1
#
_entry.id   AF-A0A0S8ZMY3-F1
#
_cell.length_a   1.000
_cell.length_b   1.000
_cell.length_c   1.000
_cell.angle_alpha   90.00
_cell.angle_beta   90.00
_cell.angle_gamma   90.00
#
_symmetry.space_group_name_H-M   'P 1'
#
loop_
_entity.id
_entity.type
_entity.pdbx_description
1 polymer ?
#
loop_
_entity_poly.entity_id
_entity_poly.type
_entity_poly.pdbx_seq_one_letter_code
_entity_poly.pdbx_strand_id
1 'polypeptide(L)'
;MSLMHHLRWRRGILVVVVACLLTLSAIVLLSDDPEIALVIGEPYEAMRQRSSASIDSAIPGHSWFNIPKSDARLRFADPQFGFVTPLARFFTVSFTDEKVRSVRMSPQIEPLLLDDALKVVLDLQDQWRNAGWVPIRSKEFPSFADTPQWRVQLRDVNKGGKTYWHAGNQYQVMMLVNRFKDNKRPTEERYLITLSLATPWTNP
;
A
#
# COMPACT_ATOMS: atom_id res chain seq x y z
N MET A 1 -3.32 -62.49 4.47
CA MET A 1 -4.25 -61.39 4.09
C MET A 1 -3.91 -60.02 4.72
N SER A 2 -2.70 -59.77 5.25
CA SER A 2 -2.39 -58.52 5.98
C SER A 2 -1.60 -57.47 5.15
N LEU A 3 -0.66 -57.90 4.29
CA LEU A 3 0.24 -56.97 3.58
C LEU A 3 -0.48 -56.04 2.57
N MET A 4 -1.46 -56.57 1.84
CA MET A 4 -2.21 -55.81 0.81
C MET A 4 -3.10 -54.72 1.42
N HIS A 5 -3.61 -54.92 2.63
CA HIS A 5 -4.44 -53.94 3.34
C HIS A 5 -3.61 -52.73 3.78
N HIS A 6 -2.40 -52.95 4.30
CA HIS A 6 -1.46 -51.89 4.67
C HIS A 6 -0.95 -51.08 3.47
N LEU A 7 -0.71 -51.72 2.32
CA LEU A 7 -0.35 -51.04 1.07
C LEU A 7 -1.49 -50.19 0.51
N ARG A 8 -2.74 -50.67 0.57
CA ARG A 8 -3.92 -49.92 0.14
C ARG A 8 -4.21 -48.72 1.05
N TRP A 9 -4.03 -48.88 2.36
CA TRP A 9 -4.14 -47.82 3.35
C TRP A 9 -3.08 -46.73 3.17
N ARG A 10 -1.81 -47.12 2.97
CA ARG A 10 -0.71 -46.17 2.69
C ARG A 10 -0.92 -45.39 1.40
N ARG A 11 -1.43 -46.04 0.35
CA ARG A 11 -1.80 -45.37 -0.91
C ARG A 11 -2.97 -44.40 -0.74
N GLY A 12 -3.97 -44.77 0.06
CA GLY A 12 -5.09 -43.88 0.41
C GLY A 12 -4.64 -42.62 1.14
N ILE A 13 -3.76 -42.76 2.15
CA ILE A 13 -3.17 -41.61 2.86
C ILE A 13 -2.36 -40.73 1.89
N LEU A 14 -1.55 -41.33 1.02
CA LEU A 14 -0.73 -40.57 0.06
C LEU A 14 -1.59 -39.71 -0.87
N VAL A 15 -2.69 -40.28 -1.39
CA VAL A 15 -3.64 -39.54 -2.25
C VAL A 15 -4.28 -38.37 -1.51
N VAL A 16 -4.67 -38.57 -0.24
CA VAL A 16 -5.25 -37.50 0.58
C VAL A 16 -4.22 -36.39 0.86
N VAL A 17 -2.98 -36.74 1.20
CA VAL A 17 -1.91 -35.77 1.43
C VAL A 17 -1.63 -34.94 0.17
N VAL A 18 -1.52 -35.60 -0.98
CA VAL A 18 -1.31 -34.92 -2.26
C VAL A 18 -2.49 -34.01 -2.59
N ALA A 19 -3.73 -34.47 -2.39
CA ALA A 19 -4.91 -33.65 -2.60
C ALA A 19 -4.92 -32.41 -1.69
N CYS A 20 -4.60 -32.56 -0.40
CA CYS A 20 -4.50 -31.43 0.53
C CYS A 20 -3.39 -30.44 0.15
N LEU A 21 -2.24 -30.92 -0.31
CA LEU A 21 -1.15 -30.03 -0.77
C LEU A 21 -1.55 -29.27 -2.03
N LEU A 22 -2.24 -29.91 -2.97
CA LEU A 22 -2.74 -29.28 -4.19
C LEU A 22 -3.81 -28.22 -3.88
N THR A 23 -4.73 -28.51 -2.95
CA THR A 23 -5.75 -27.53 -2.56
C THR A 23 -5.14 -26.34 -1.81
N LEU A 24 -4.20 -26.56 -0.88
CA LEU A 24 -3.47 -25.47 -0.23
C LEU A 24 -2.68 -24.63 -1.23
N SER A 25 -2.01 -25.27 -2.19
CA SER A 25 -1.25 -24.57 -3.23
C SER A 25 -2.15 -23.73 -4.11
N ALA A 26 -3.31 -24.26 -4.52
CA ALA A 26 -4.30 -23.52 -5.30
C ALA A 26 -4.86 -22.33 -4.53
N ILE A 27 -5.15 -22.49 -3.23
CA ILE A 27 -5.62 -21.39 -2.37
C ILE A 27 -4.57 -20.27 -2.31
N VAL A 28 -3.29 -20.60 -2.10
CA VAL A 28 -2.21 -19.61 -2.08
C VAL A 28 -2.08 -18.91 -3.43
N LEU A 29 -2.14 -19.65 -4.55
CA LEU A 29 -1.99 -19.08 -5.89
C LEU A 29 -3.14 -18.15 -6.29
N LEU A 30 -4.33 -18.41 -5.78
CA LEU A 30 -5.55 -17.65 -6.07
C LEU A 30 -5.85 -16.57 -5.02
N SER A 31 -5.05 -16.49 -3.96
CA SER A 31 -5.25 -15.48 -2.93
C SER A 31 -4.77 -14.13 -3.44
N ASP A 32 -5.64 -13.12 -3.33
CA ASP A 32 -5.24 -11.74 -3.57
C ASP A 32 -4.13 -11.31 -2.61
N ASP A 33 -3.31 -10.35 -3.06
CA ASP A 33 -2.33 -9.67 -2.23
C ASP A 33 -2.97 -9.17 -0.92
N PRO A 34 -2.29 -9.33 0.25
CA PRO A 34 -2.79 -8.79 1.51
C PRO A 34 -3.12 -7.31 1.39
N GLU A 35 -4.28 -6.92 1.91
CA GLU A 35 -4.83 -5.59 1.72
C GLU A 35 -5.34 -5.03 3.05
N ILE A 36 -5.06 -3.74 3.26
CA ILE A 36 -5.77 -2.92 4.22
C ILE A 36 -6.80 -2.07 3.45
N ALA A 37 -8.07 -2.34 3.71
CA ALA A 37 -9.18 -1.66 3.08
C ALA A 37 -9.85 -0.72 4.08
N LEU A 38 -9.75 0.60 3.83
CA LEU A 38 -10.18 1.60 4.80
C LEU A 38 -10.82 2.84 4.20
N VAL A 39 -11.54 3.57 5.05
CA VAL A 39 -12.00 4.94 4.86
C VAL A 39 -11.53 5.77 6.06
N ILE A 40 -11.10 7.01 5.83
CA ILE A 40 -10.66 7.88 6.93
C ILE A 40 -11.87 8.26 7.80
N GLY A 41 -11.73 8.14 9.12
CA GLY A 41 -12.74 8.49 10.12
C GLY A 41 -13.63 7.33 10.57
N GLU A 42 -13.56 6.18 9.91
CA GLU A 42 -14.35 5.01 10.30
C GLU A 42 -13.82 4.33 11.58
N PRO A 43 -14.64 3.49 12.27
CA PRO A 43 -14.17 2.68 13.37
C PRO A 43 -13.02 1.76 12.94
N TYR A 44 -11.92 1.79 13.68
CA TYR A 44 -10.71 1.06 13.37
C TYR A 44 -10.95 -0.46 13.32
N GLU A 45 -11.84 -0.98 14.17
CA GLU A 45 -12.22 -2.40 14.13
C GLU A 45 -13.01 -2.77 12.86
N ALA A 46 -13.85 -1.87 12.33
CA ALA A 46 -14.55 -2.11 11.07
C ALA A 46 -13.59 -2.14 9.86
N MET A 47 -12.52 -1.35 9.91
CA MET A 47 -11.41 -1.44 8.96
C MET A 47 -10.71 -2.79 9.07
N ARG A 48 -10.39 -3.25 10.29
CA ARG A 48 -9.71 -4.54 10.52
C ARG A 48 -10.51 -5.72 9.98
N GLN A 49 -11.81 -5.76 10.25
CA GLN A 49 -12.69 -6.84 9.81
C GLN A 49 -12.84 -6.93 8.29
N ARG A 50 -12.76 -5.78 7.58
CA ARG A 50 -12.83 -5.73 6.12
C ARG A 50 -11.50 -6.06 5.44
N SER A 51 -10.39 -5.84 6.14
CA SER A 51 -9.04 -6.00 5.61
C SER A 51 -8.60 -7.46 5.62
N SER A 52 -7.88 -7.89 4.57
CA SER A 52 -7.30 -9.23 4.51
C SER A 52 -5.93 -9.30 5.20
N ALA A 53 -5.20 -8.19 5.24
CA ALA A 53 -3.93 -8.09 5.96
C ALA A 53 -4.18 -7.97 7.47
N SER A 54 -3.55 -8.84 8.25
CA SER A 54 -3.61 -8.79 9.71
C SER A 54 -2.93 -7.52 10.24
N ILE A 55 -3.60 -6.83 11.15
CA ILE A 55 -3.09 -5.64 11.84
C ILE A 55 -3.62 -5.65 13.29
N ASP A 56 -2.82 -5.15 14.23
CA ASP A 56 -3.20 -5.11 15.65
C ASP A 56 -4.43 -4.21 15.85
N SER A 57 -5.20 -4.48 16.92
CA SER A 57 -6.35 -3.66 17.33
C SER A 57 -5.91 -2.25 17.74
N ALA A 58 -6.87 -1.31 17.70
CA ALA A 58 -6.63 0.00 18.29
C ALA A 58 -6.49 -0.11 19.81
N ILE A 59 -5.73 0.81 20.40
CA ILE A 59 -5.65 0.98 21.85
C ILE A 59 -6.76 1.97 22.25
N PRO A 60 -7.74 1.56 23.08
CA PRO A 60 -8.85 2.44 23.47
C PRO A 60 -8.39 3.76 24.08
N GLY A 61 -8.98 4.88 23.66
CA GLY A 61 -8.69 6.22 24.18
C GLY A 61 -7.29 6.78 23.90
N HIS A 62 -6.53 6.19 22.96
CA HIS A 62 -5.17 6.63 22.62
C HIS A 62 -5.06 7.06 21.16
N SER A 63 -4.09 7.95 20.91
CA SER A 63 -3.59 8.25 19.57
C SER A 63 -2.32 7.45 19.31
N TRP A 64 -2.35 6.54 18.34
CA TRP A 64 -1.23 5.67 18.00
C TRP A 64 -1.28 5.26 16.53
N PHE A 65 -0.40 4.35 16.11
CA PHE A 65 -0.47 3.72 14.80
C PHE A 65 -0.08 2.24 14.89
N ASN A 66 -0.65 1.44 14.01
CA ASN A 66 -0.21 0.06 13.80
C ASN A 66 0.31 -0.13 12.38
N ILE A 67 1.04 -1.22 12.19
CA ILE A 67 1.61 -1.64 10.91
C ILE A 67 1.04 -3.04 10.60
N PRO A 68 0.60 -3.31 9.36
CA PRO A 68 0.23 -4.65 8.94
C PRO A 68 1.36 -5.65 9.21
N LYS A 69 1.01 -6.90 9.55
CA LYS A 69 1.98 -7.95 9.87
C LYS A 69 2.70 -8.51 8.63
N SER A 70 2.24 -8.17 7.44
CA SER A 70 2.84 -8.53 6.15
C SER A 70 2.98 -7.30 5.26
N ASP A 71 3.75 -7.43 4.18
CA ASP A 71 3.66 -6.48 3.07
C ASP A 71 2.17 -6.45 2.60
N ALA A 72 1.61 -5.24 2.44
CA ALA A 72 0.19 -5.08 2.14
C ALA A 72 -0.06 -3.86 1.26
N ARG A 73 -1.10 -3.90 0.44
CA ARG A 73 -1.55 -2.73 -0.33
C ARG A 73 -2.62 -1.95 0.43
N LEU A 74 -2.73 -0.67 0.14
CA LEU A 74 -3.88 0.14 0.54
C LEU A 74 -4.97 0.01 -0.52
N ARG A 75 -6.19 -0.28 -0.10
CA ARG A 75 -7.40 0.07 -0.84
C ARG A 75 -8.14 1.16 -0.08
N PHE A 76 -8.06 2.38 -0.58
CA PHE A 76 -8.89 3.45 -0.06
C PHE A 76 -10.33 3.22 -0.57
N ALA A 77 -11.20 2.77 0.32
CA ALA A 77 -12.50 2.22 0.00
C ALA A 77 -13.63 3.27 -0.01
N ASP A 78 -13.28 4.54 -0.22
CA ASP A 78 -14.27 5.60 -0.43
C ASP A 78 -15.00 5.37 -1.76
N PRO A 79 -16.34 5.47 -1.81
CA PRO A 79 -17.11 5.15 -3.02
C PRO A 79 -16.88 6.12 -4.18
N GLN A 80 -16.41 7.34 -3.92
CA GLN A 80 -16.14 8.34 -4.96
C GLN A 80 -14.63 8.53 -5.17
N PHE A 81 -13.89 8.68 -4.08
CA PHE A 81 -12.47 9.08 -4.09
C PHE A 81 -11.51 7.90 -3.95
N GLY A 82 -12.02 6.67 -4.00
CA GLY A 82 -11.23 5.46 -3.78
C GLY A 82 -10.11 5.26 -4.80
N PHE A 83 -9.04 4.62 -4.36
CA PHE A 83 -7.89 4.23 -5.17
C PHE A 83 -7.14 3.07 -4.51
N VAL A 84 -6.28 2.40 -5.27
CA VAL A 84 -5.49 1.25 -4.80
C VAL A 84 -4.01 1.51 -5.04
N THR A 85 -3.17 1.10 -4.08
CA THR A 85 -1.70 1.17 -4.21
C THR A 85 -1.11 -0.18 -4.58
N PRO A 86 0.14 -0.21 -5.08
CA PRO A 86 0.98 -1.40 -4.99
C PRO A 86 1.18 -1.87 -3.54
N LEU A 87 1.71 -3.09 -3.38
CA LEU A 87 2.17 -3.61 -2.09
C LEU A 87 3.22 -2.70 -1.45
N ALA A 88 3.11 -2.54 -0.14
CA ALA A 88 3.98 -1.72 0.67
C ALA A 88 4.53 -2.50 1.86
N ARG A 89 5.85 -2.39 2.07
CA ARG A 89 6.50 -2.89 3.29
C ARG A 89 6.37 -1.91 4.45
N PHE A 90 6.55 -0.63 4.16
CA PHE A 90 6.28 0.43 5.12
C PHE A 90 4.85 0.91 4.94
N PHE A 91 3.97 0.57 5.86
CA PHE A 91 2.57 0.95 5.85
C PHE A 91 2.05 1.13 7.27
N THR A 92 1.81 2.36 7.69
CA THR A 92 1.23 2.68 8.99
C THR A 92 -0.22 3.14 8.83
N VAL A 93 -1.11 2.61 9.66
CA VAL A 93 -2.47 3.14 9.85
C VAL A 93 -2.54 3.75 11.24
N SER A 94 -2.71 5.06 11.29
CA SER A 94 -2.87 5.81 12.53
C SER A 94 -4.34 5.83 12.96
N PHE A 95 -4.55 5.87 14.26
CA PHE A 95 -5.87 6.01 14.86
C PHE A 95 -5.85 6.94 16.07
N THR A 96 -7.00 7.53 16.35
CA THR A 96 -7.29 8.31 17.56
C THR A 96 -8.68 7.91 18.02
N ASP A 97 -8.85 7.61 19.30
CA ASP A 97 -10.14 7.18 19.88
C ASP A 97 -10.80 6.08 19.04
N GLU A 98 -9.98 5.09 18.65
CA GLU A 98 -10.39 3.91 17.88
C GLU A 98 -11.00 4.22 16.52
N LYS A 99 -10.72 5.40 15.95
CA LYS A 99 -11.08 5.77 14.57
C LYS A 99 -9.85 5.91 13.69
N VAL A 100 -9.96 5.45 12.45
CA VAL A 100 -8.89 5.60 11.45
C VAL A 100 -8.64 7.08 11.20
N ARG A 101 -7.39 7.53 11.41
CA ARG A 101 -7.02 8.95 11.33
C ARG A 101 -6.25 9.28 10.07
N SER A 102 -5.28 8.46 9.71
CA SER A 102 -4.42 8.69 8.57
C SER A 102 -3.66 7.44 8.16
N VAL A 103 -3.20 7.42 6.92
CA VAL A 103 -2.24 6.47 6.40
C VAL A 103 -0.93 7.19 6.12
N ARG A 104 0.19 6.53 6.42
CA ARG A 104 1.50 6.88 5.89
C ARG A 104 2.18 5.61 5.39
N MET A 105 2.61 5.59 4.14
CA MET A 105 3.15 4.39 3.53
C MET A 105 4.16 4.69 2.43
N SER A 106 4.88 3.67 2.01
CA SER A 106 5.65 3.66 0.77
C SER A 106 5.05 2.61 -0.15
N PRO A 107 4.38 2.99 -1.27
CA PRO A 107 3.71 2.07 -2.19
C PRO A 107 4.70 1.24 -3.04
N GLN A 108 5.59 0.54 -2.34
CA GLN A 108 6.67 -0.29 -2.83
C GLN A 108 7.21 -1.16 -1.68
N ILE A 109 7.70 -2.34 -2.00
CA ILE A 109 8.33 -3.26 -1.02
C ILE A 109 9.82 -2.92 -0.83
N GLU A 110 10.48 -2.44 -1.89
CA GLU A 110 11.89 -2.04 -1.91
C GLU A 110 12.06 -0.70 -2.62
N PRO A 111 13.16 0.03 -2.37
CA PRO A 111 13.56 1.18 -3.18
C PRO A 111 13.57 0.85 -4.69
N LEU A 112 12.86 1.65 -5.49
CA LEU A 112 12.61 1.40 -6.92
C LEU A 112 13.68 2.05 -7.79
N LEU A 113 13.85 1.56 -9.02
CA LEU A 113 14.55 2.33 -10.05
C LEU A 113 13.70 3.54 -10.46
N LEU A 114 14.30 4.53 -11.12
CA LEU A 114 13.60 5.78 -11.50
C LEU A 114 12.37 5.50 -12.36
N ASP A 115 12.49 4.61 -13.36
CA ASP A 115 11.40 4.29 -14.28
C ASP A 115 10.22 3.62 -13.55
N ASP A 116 10.51 2.66 -12.68
CA ASP A 116 9.50 1.96 -11.89
C ASP A 116 8.81 2.91 -10.89
N ALA A 117 9.58 3.80 -10.26
CA ALA A 117 9.03 4.82 -9.37
C ALA A 117 8.08 5.77 -10.11
N LEU A 118 8.48 6.24 -11.30
CA LEU A 118 7.62 7.08 -12.15
C LEU A 118 6.34 6.34 -12.56
N LYS A 119 6.42 5.06 -12.91
CA LYS A 119 5.23 4.26 -13.24
C LYS A 119 4.22 4.21 -12.09
N VAL A 120 4.67 3.92 -10.86
CA VAL A 120 3.80 3.89 -9.68
C VAL A 120 3.18 5.26 -9.41
N VAL A 121 3.99 6.32 -9.47
CA VAL A 121 3.59 7.69 -9.19
C VAL A 121 2.54 8.19 -10.19
N LEU A 122 2.75 7.92 -11.48
CA LEU A 122 1.85 8.36 -12.53
C LEU A 122 0.52 7.59 -12.48
N ASP A 123 0.57 6.29 -12.25
CA ASP A 123 -0.63 5.47 -12.08
C ASP A 123 -1.50 5.96 -10.91
N LEU A 124 -0.90 6.25 -9.76
CA LEU A 124 -1.61 6.81 -8.62
C LEU A 124 -2.25 8.16 -8.94
N GLN A 125 -1.52 9.07 -9.60
CA GLN A 125 -2.09 10.36 -10.01
C GLN A 125 -3.23 10.21 -11.03
N ASP A 126 -3.15 9.23 -11.92
CA ASP A 126 -4.22 8.96 -12.89
C ASP A 126 -5.47 8.41 -12.21
N GLN A 127 -5.31 7.48 -11.27
CA GLN A 127 -6.41 7.02 -10.40
C GLN A 127 -7.06 8.21 -9.67
N TRP A 128 -6.25 9.10 -9.08
CA TRP A 128 -6.75 10.28 -8.38
C TRP A 128 -7.52 11.24 -9.29
N ARG A 129 -6.99 11.56 -10.47
CA ARG A 129 -7.70 12.40 -11.44
C ARG A 129 -9.05 11.79 -11.82
N ASN A 130 -9.08 10.49 -12.09
CA ASN A 130 -10.30 9.77 -12.47
C ASN A 130 -11.32 9.71 -11.32
N ALA A 131 -10.86 9.66 -10.07
CA ALA A 131 -11.69 9.67 -8.88
C ALA A 131 -12.06 11.09 -8.39
N GLY A 132 -11.75 12.14 -9.17
CA GLY A 132 -12.16 13.52 -8.89
C GLY A 132 -11.27 14.25 -7.87
N TRP A 133 -10.06 13.76 -7.62
CA TRP A 133 -9.07 14.50 -6.84
C TRP A 133 -8.49 15.65 -7.67
N VAL A 134 -8.21 16.78 -7.02
CA VAL A 134 -7.68 17.98 -7.64
C VAL A 134 -6.30 18.31 -7.05
N PRO A 135 -5.29 18.58 -7.88
CA PRO A 135 -3.98 18.97 -7.36
C PRO A 135 -4.08 20.37 -6.72
N ILE A 136 -3.45 20.53 -5.58
CA ILE A 136 -3.40 21.81 -4.86
C ILE A 136 -1.95 22.27 -4.73
N ARG A 137 -1.76 23.59 -4.57
CA ARG A 137 -0.42 24.19 -4.46
C ARG A 137 0.48 23.83 -5.65
N SER A 138 -0.10 23.70 -6.84
CA SER A 138 0.60 23.19 -8.02
C SER A 138 1.73 24.09 -8.51
N LYS A 139 1.77 25.36 -8.07
CA LYS A 139 2.87 26.28 -8.36
C LYS A 139 4.13 25.91 -7.57
N GLU A 140 3.97 25.53 -6.30
CA GLU A 140 5.08 25.13 -5.43
C GLU A 140 5.37 23.63 -5.52
N PHE A 141 4.32 22.83 -5.74
CA PHE A 141 4.30 21.37 -5.67
C PHE A 141 3.58 20.81 -6.89
N PRO A 142 4.17 20.94 -8.09
CA PRO A 142 3.55 20.47 -9.32
C PRO A 142 3.35 18.95 -9.29
N SER A 143 2.32 18.47 -9.97
CA SER A 143 2.11 17.04 -10.20
C SER A 143 3.29 16.46 -10.98
N PHE A 144 3.64 15.22 -10.69
CA PHE A 144 4.70 14.51 -11.38
C PHE A 144 4.34 14.26 -12.85
N ALA A 145 5.34 14.29 -13.72
CA ALA A 145 5.22 13.91 -15.12
C ALA A 145 6.52 13.21 -15.58
N ASP A 146 6.42 12.26 -16.52
CA ASP A 146 7.61 11.65 -17.11
C ASP A 146 8.20 12.55 -18.21
N THR A 147 8.97 13.55 -17.77
CA THR A 147 9.66 14.49 -18.64
C THR A 147 11.16 14.51 -18.31
N PRO A 148 12.03 14.90 -19.26
CA PRO A 148 13.47 15.06 -18.98
C PRO A 148 13.74 15.96 -17.78
N GLN A 149 12.98 17.05 -17.62
CA GLN A 149 13.10 18.01 -16.52
C GLN A 149 12.81 17.35 -15.18
N TRP A 150 11.72 16.59 -15.09
CA TRP A 150 11.37 15.83 -13.88
C TRP A 150 12.42 14.77 -13.55
N ARG A 151 12.91 14.03 -14.55
CA ARG A 151 13.95 13.02 -14.37
C ARG A 151 15.25 13.63 -13.83
N VAL A 152 15.68 14.77 -14.37
CA VAL A 152 16.86 15.52 -13.88
C VAL A 152 16.64 15.97 -12.43
N GLN A 153 15.46 16.53 -12.12
CA GLN A 153 15.14 16.96 -10.76
C GLN A 153 15.14 15.80 -9.76
N LEU A 154 14.58 14.64 -10.10
CA LEU A 154 14.54 13.48 -9.22
C LEU A 154 15.93 12.88 -8.97
N ARG A 155 16.83 12.92 -9.96
CA ARG A 155 18.22 12.47 -9.81
C ARG A 155 19.05 13.34 -8.87
N ASP A 156 18.68 14.62 -8.73
CA ASP A 156 19.28 15.54 -7.76
C ASP A 156 18.89 15.13 -6.33
N VAL A 157 19.89 14.70 -5.56
CA VAL A 157 19.74 14.19 -4.19
C VAL A 157 19.14 15.22 -3.22
N ASN A 158 19.18 16.52 -3.56
CA ASN A 158 18.71 17.59 -2.69
C ASN A 158 17.31 18.11 -3.05
N LYS A 159 16.71 17.66 -4.17
CA LYS A 159 15.44 18.20 -4.66
C LYS A 159 14.26 17.26 -4.48
N GLY A 160 14.34 16.05 -5.06
CA GLY A 160 13.18 15.15 -5.14
C GLY A 160 11.95 15.82 -5.77
N GLY A 161 10.76 15.39 -5.39
CA GLY A 161 9.50 16.02 -5.79
C GLY A 161 8.40 15.79 -4.77
N LYS A 162 7.43 16.70 -4.73
CA LYS A 162 6.29 16.63 -3.82
C LYS A 162 5.06 17.17 -4.52
N THR A 163 3.92 16.51 -4.34
CA THR A 163 2.60 16.96 -4.82
C THR A 163 1.57 16.80 -3.71
N TYR A 164 0.57 17.67 -3.73
CA TYR A 164 -0.59 17.62 -2.83
C TYR A 164 -1.87 17.58 -3.64
N TRP A 165 -2.86 16.84 -3.14
CA TRP A 165 -4.15 16.66 -3.80
C TRP A 165 -5.28 16.71 -2.77
N HIS A 166 -6.41 17.30 -3.14
CA HIS A 166 -7.64 17.33 -2.36
C HIS A 166 -8.71 16.47 -3.03
N ALA A 167 -9.47 15.73 -2.23
CA ALA A 167 -10.73 15.11 -2.60
C ALA A 167 -11.87 15.92 -1.96
N GLY A 168 -12.27 16.99 -2.65
CA GLY A 168 -13.13 18.03 -2.08
C GLY A 168 -12.60 18.50 -0.72
N ASN A 169 -13.51 18.65 0.25
CA ASN A 169 -13.16 19.08 1.61
C ASN A 169 -12.93 17.89 2.57
N GLN A 170 -12.92 16.65 2.05
CA GLN A 170 -12.98 15.44 2.87
C GLN A 170 -11.60 14.85 3.14
N TYR A 171 -10.74 14.84 2.13
CA TYR A 171 -9.44 14.18 2.22
C TYR A 171 -8.34 14.97 1.52
N GLN A 172 -7.12 14.75 1.98
CA GLN A 172 -5.90 15.24 1.36
C GLN A 172 -4.88 14.13 1.25
N VAL A 173 -4.23 14.07 0.09
CA VAL A 173 -3.09 13.21 -0.16
C VAL A 173 -1.85 14.07 -0.37
N MET A 174 -0.74 13.64 0.21
CA MET A 174 0.60 14.10 -0.08
C MET A 174 1.40 12.93 -0.64
N MET A 175 2.10 13.16 -1.75
CA MET A 175 3.06 12.21 -2.28
C MET A 175 4.42 12.88 -2.48
N LEU A 176 5.46 12.25 -1.95
CA LEU A 176 6.85 12.65 -2.05
C LEU A 176 7.61 11.54 -2.79
N VAL A 177 8.50 11.93 -3.69
CA VAL A 177 9.41 11.02 -4.39
C VAL A 177 10.82 11.58 -4.27
N ASN A 178 11.74 10.79 -3.77
CA ASN A 178 13.13 11.22 -3.60
C ASN A 178 14.10 10.08 -3.89
N ARG A 179 15.30 10.44 -4.34
CA ARG A 179 16.41 9.50 -4.36
C ARG A 179 16.71 9.03 -2.94
N PHE A 180 16.94 7.74 -2.79
CA PHE A 180 17.12 7.04 -1.52
C PHE A 180 18.42 6.25 -1.55
N LYS A 181 19.24 6.41 -0.50
CA LYS A 181 20.47 5.64 -0.34
C LYS A 181 20.12 4.26 0.19
N ASP A 182 20.02 3.29 -0.71
CA ASP A 182 19.80 1.90 -0.34
C ASP A 182 21.12 1.22 0.04
N ASN A 183 21.25 0.84 1.32
CA ASN A 183 22.42 0.13 1.81
C ASN A 183 22.59 -1.26 1.18
N LYS A 184 21.51 -1.89 0.71
CA LYS A 184 21.56 -3.20 0.03
C LYS A 184 22.05 -3.09 -1.41
N ARG A 185 21.88 -1.91 -2.04
CA ARG A 185 22.23 -1.63 -3.44
C ARG A 185 22.97 -0.29 -3.55
N PRO A 186 24.17 -0.18 -2.96
CA PRO A 186 24.85 1.10 -2.80
C PRO A 186 25.32 1.74 -4.11
N THR A 187 25.45 0.96 -5.18
CA THR A 187 25.89 1.42 -6.51
C THR A 187 24.75 1.86 -7.42
N GLU A 188 23.50 1.72 -6.98
CA GLU A 188 22.33 1.94 -7.81
C GLU A 188 21.58 3.22 -7.42
N GLU A 189 21.01 3.89 -8.42
CA GLU A 189 20.06 4.96 -8.17
C GLU A 189 18.70 4.38 -7.79
N ARG A 190 18.38 4.46 -6.50
CA ARG A 190 17.13 3.98 -5.94
C ARG A 190 16.26 5.11 -5.44
N TYR A 191 14.95 4.92 -5.49
CA TYR A 191 13.94 5.93 -5.22
C TYR A 191 12.92 5.41 -4.22
N LEU A 192 12.52 6.28 -3.31
CA LEU A 192 11.48 6.02 -2.33
C LEU A 192 10.31 6.95 -2.59
N ILE A 193 9.13 6.37 -2.64
CA ILE A 193 7.85 7.06 -2.66
C ILE A 193 7.32 7.07 -1.23
N THR A 194 6.88 8.22 -0.74
CA THR A 194 6.13 8.35 0.51
C THR A 194 4.77 8.92 0.19
N LEU A 195 3.72 8.20 0.57
CA LEU A 195 2.32 8.61 0.45
C LEU A 195 1.76 8.84 1.85
N SER A 196 1.03 9.93 2.02
CA SER A 196 0.24 10.20 3.22
C SER A 196 -1.19 10.57 2.83
N LEU A 197 -2.17 10.01 3.53
CA LEU A 197 -3.59 10.24 3.31
C LEU A 197 -4.26 10.53 4.66
N ALA A 198 -5.04 11.60 4.73
CA ALA A 198 -5.79 11.96 5.93
C ALA A 198 -6.95 12.90 5.59
N THR A 199 -7.69 13.36 6.60
CA THR A 199 -8.45 14.61 6.49
C THR A 199 -7.53 15.79 6.14
N PRO A 200 -8.04 16.89 5.53
CA PRO A 200 -7.20 17.96 5.02
C PRO A 200 -6.32 18.61 6.10
N TRP A 201 -5.05 18.81 5.75
CA TRP A 201 -4.07 19.58 6.55
C TRP A 201 -4.04 21.06 6.15
N THR A 202 -4.52 21.37 4.96
CA THR A 202 -4.65 22.73 4.43
C THR A 202 -6.11 23.02 4.14
N ASN A 203 -6.49 24.29 4.25
CA ASN A 203 -7.84 24.72 3.86
C ASN A 203 -8.05 24.43 2.36
N PRO A 204 -9.15 23.77 1.98
CA PRO A 204 -9.55 23.59 0.59
C PRO A 204 -9.92 24.91 -0.10
#